data_AF-A0A5C7VWY4-F1
#
_entry.id   AF-A0A5C7VWY4-F1
#
_cell.length_a   1.000
_cell.length_b   1.000
_cell.length_c   1.000
_cell.angle_alpha   90.00
_cell.angle_beta   90.00
_cell.angle_gamma   90.00
#
_symmetry.space_group_name_H-M   'P 1'
#
loop_
_entity.id
_entity.type
_entity.pdbx_description
1 polymer ?
#
loop_
_entity_poly.entity_id
_entity_poly.type
_entity_poly.pdbx_seq_one_letter_code
_entity_poly.pdbx_strand_id
1 'polypeptide(L)'
;MRLKLAFVMPMVLVWLAACDRAQETPPSSPSSLRQQAPLNANCSSPTAIDLVREIVTEAVETEVRAANKGLPENRRLDLSKVRALAGEIQFELLDVLTAKNDPNSTKKFCEAQLTMRVPSSTLDAANQQRKERGQVRIQTMAEDENFKIDLDKFSTNVSYSVQPTDDGKKIYVNLENAKRIQSLTTEIVVFASLNSRLAQTPQTSIQDAALNGPGASTPVTPAVVGSVSPAVVNDELTASAAAYESAEREINLIWKALPKEVRDENLPAQRAFNAEKESVCFKEASAAGEGARFEVAKNKCWTRYYQRRVPELRVLGAR
;
A
#
# COMPACT_ATOMS: atom_id res chain seq x y z
N MET A 1 -59.04 -9.24 55.32
CA MET A 1 -60.36 -9.45 55.93
C MET A 1 -61.27 -8.25 55.63
N ARG A 2 -62.06 -8.32 54.55
CA ARG A 2 -63.41 -7.73 54.38
C ARG A 2 -63.87 -8.06 52.96
N LEU A 3 -65.16 -8.34 52.87
CA LEU A 3 -65.86 -9.22 51.94
C LEU A 3 -67.07 -8.44 51.37
N LYS A 4 -67.61 -8.93 50.23
CA LYS A 4 -68.97 -8.73 49.66
C LYS A 4 -69.12 -7.59 48.62
N LEU A 5 -69.43 -7.93 47.35
CA LEU A 5 -70.75 -8.21 46.71
C LEU A 5 -71.56 -6.89 46.51
N ALA A 6 -72.23 -6.59 45.40
CA ALA A 6 -73.06 -7.45 44.54
C ALA A 6 -73.37 -6.82 43.16
N PHE A 7 -73.70 -7.68 42.17
CA PHE A 7 -74.83 -7.62 41.19
C PHE A 7 -75.02 -6.34 40.34
N VAL A 8 -75.28 -6.42 39.03
CA VAL A 8 -76.52 -6.93 38.39
C VAL A 8 -76.26 -7.29 36.91
N MET A 9 -76.86 -8.39 36.45
CA MET A 9 -77.11 -8.73 35.04
C MET A 9 -78.62 -8.49 34.77
N PRO A 10 -79.03 -8.06 33.56
CA PRO A 10 -79.73 -8.98 32.64
C PRO A 10 -79.22 -8.82 31.18
N MET A 11 -79.14 -9.89 30.39
CA MET A 11 -80.15 -10.30 29.39
C MET A 11 -80.41 -9.18 28.36
N VAL A 12 -80.06 -9.31 27.09
CA VAL A 12 -80.93 -9.94 26.07
C VAL A 12 -80.09 -10.37 24.85
N LEU A 13 -80.39 -11.57 24.37
CA LEU A 13 -79.94 -12.21 23.15
C LEU A 13 -81.04 -11.96 22.09
N VAL A 14 -80.77 -11.21 21.01
CA VAL A 14 -81.55 -11.26 19.76
C VAL A 14 -80.62 -11.13 18.56
N TRP A 15 -80.93 -11.99 17.59
CA TRP A 15 -80.27 -12.31 16.34
C TRP A 15 -80.37 -11.24 15.22
N LEU A 16 -79.47 -11.41 14.24
CA LEU A 16 -79.57 -11.10 12.80
C LEU A 16 -79.62 -9.63 12.34
N ALA A 17 -78.50 -9.19 11.78
CA ALA A 17 -78.48 -8.47 10.51
C ALA A 17 -77.16 -8.74 9.77
N ALA A 18 -77.26 -9.40 8.62
CA ALA A 18 -76.20 -9.45 7.63
C ALA A 18 -76.14 -8.09 6.89
N CYS A 19 -74.95 -7.51 6.76
CA CYS A 19 -74.53 -6.73 5.59
C CYS A 19 -73.02 -6.46 5.67
N ASP A 20 -72.35 -6.86 4.58
CA ASP A 20 -71.02 -6.56 4.10
C ASP A 20 -70.18 -5.48 4.81
N ARG A 21 -68.97 -5.88 5.22
CA ARG A 21 -67.79 -5.05 5.01
C ARG A 21 -66.54 -5.93 4.90
N ALA A 22 -66.02 -6.00 3.69
CA ALA A 22 -64.76 -6.64 3.34
C ALA A 22 -63.59 -6.14 4.20
N GLN A 23 -62.92 -7.07 4.88
CA GLN A 23 -61.50 -6.94 5.22
C GLN A 23 -60.76 -7.89 4.28
N GLU A 24 -60.11 -7.31 3.28
CA GLU A 24 -59.21 -8.01 2.38
C GLU A 24 -58.04 -8.58 3.19
N THR A 25 -58.02 -9.90 3.31
CA THR A 25 -56.80 -10.63 3.67
C THR A 25 -55.95 -10.72 2.40
N PRO A 26 -54.68 -10.25 2.39
CA PRO A 26 -53.84 -10.46 1.23
C PRO A 26 -53.48 -11.95 1.13
N PRO A 27 -53.48 -12.52 -0.09
CA PRO A 27 -53.20 -13.94 -0.28
C PRO A 27 -51.72 -14.23 0.04
N SER A 28 -51.50 -15.33 0.74
CA SER A 28 -50.20 -15.96 0.93
C SER A 28 -49.55 -16.26 -0.43
N SER A 29 -48.55 -15.47 -0.80
CA SER A 29 -47.76 -15.69 -2.01
C SER A 29 -46.86 -16.92 -1.83
N PRO A 30 -46.78 -17.83 -2.82
CA PRO A 30 -45.83 -18.93 -2.78
C PRO A 30 -44.42 -18.37 -2.97
N SER A 31 -43.46 -18.96 -2.27
CA SER A 31 -42.02 -18.65 -2.35
C SER A 31 -41.56 -18.66 -3.81
N SER A 32 -41.41 -17.47 -4.40
CA SER A 32 -40.60 -17.30 -5.61
C SER A 32 -39.15 -17.14 -5.16
N LEU A 33 -38.30 -18.03 -5.68
CA LEU A 33 -36.86 -17.86 -5.72
C LEU A 33 -36.57 -16.41 -6.12
N ARG A 34 -35.96 -15.64 -5.22
CA ARG A 34 -35.51 -14.29 -5.49
C ARG A 34 -34.42 -14.39 -6.58
N GLN A 35 -34.84 -14.33 -7.84
CA GLN A 35 -33.95 -14.22 -8.98
C GLN A 35 -33.17 -12.92 -8.80
N GLN A 36 -31.90 -13.08 -8.40
CA GLN A 36 -30.96 -11.97 -8.38
C GLN A 36 -30.90 -11.42 -9.80
N ALA A 37 -31.11 -10.11 -9.94
CA ALA A 37 -30.95 -9.45 -11.23
C ALA A 37 -29.52 -9.73 -11.77
N PRO A 38 -29.35 -9.99 -13.07
CA PRO A 38 -28.05 -10.28 -13.64
C PRO A 38 -27.06 -9.15 -13.34
N LEU A 39 -25.84 -9.51 -12.93
CA LEU A 39 -24.80 -8.52 -12.65
C LEU A 39 -24.45 -7.76 -13.92
N ASN A 40 -24.63 -6.44 -13.91
CA ASN A 40 -24.25 -5.60 -15.04
C ASN A 40 -22.72 -5.46 -15.10
N ALA A 41 -22.08 -6.21 -16.00
CA ALA A 41 -20.66 -6.08 -16.32
C ALA A 41 -20.41 -4.77 -17.10
N ASN A 42 -20.27 -3.69 -16.35
CA ASN A 42 -19.84 -2.38 -16.84
C ASN A 42 -18.43 -2.10 -16.35
N CYS A 43 -17.63 -1.38 -17.16
CA CYS A 43 -16.25 -1.04 -16.80
C CYS A 43 -16.17 -0.33 -15.44
N SER A 44 -17.15 0.50 -15.10
CA SER A 44 -17.23 1.27 -13.85
C SER A 44 -18.00 0.56 -12.73
N SER A 45 -18.30 -0.73 -12.84
CA SER A 45 -19.05 -1.42 -11.79
C SER A 45 -18.21 -1.53 -10.50
N PRO A 46 -18.81 -1.34 -9.31
CA PRO A 46 -18.12 -1.55 -8.03
C PRO A 46 -17.49 -2.94 -7.93
N THR A 47 -18.19 -3.96 -8.45
CA THR A 47 -17.70 -5.34 -8.53
C THR A 47 -16.40 -5.46 -9.33
N ALA A 48 -16.20 -4.66 -10.38
CA ALA A 48 -14.94 -4.68 -11.13
C ALA A 48 -13.76 -4.15 -10.29
N ILE A 49 -14.00 -3.14 -9.44
CA ILE A 49 -13.00 -2.59 -8.52
C ILE A 49 -12.65 -3.61 -7.43
N ASP A 50 -13.64 -4.28 -6.86
CA ASP A 50 -13.42 -5.33 -5.86
C ASP A 50 -12.59 -6.48 -6.43
N LEU A 51 -12.90 -6.90 -7.67
CA LEU A 51 -12.14 -7.95 -8.35
C LEU A 51 -10.70 -7.53 -8.69
N VAL A 52 -10.45 -6.25 -9.00
CA VAL A 52 -9.07 -5.73 -9.16
C VAL A 52 -8.29 -5.90 -7.85
N ARG A 53 -8.90 -5.54 -6.71
CA ARG A 53 -8.28 -5.70 -5.39
C ARG A 53 -7.98 -7.17 -5.10
N GLU A 54 -8.93 -8.06 -5.36
CA GLU A 54 -8.77 -9.50 -5.16
C GLU A 54 -7.62 -10.05 -6.01
N ILE A 55 -7.56 -9.70 -7.30
CA ILE A 55 -6.49 -10.11 -8.23
C ILE A 55 -5.12 -9.66 -7.72
N VAL A 56 -4.99 -8.41 -7.27
CA VAL A 56 -3.71 -7.90 -6.75
C VAL A 56 -3.34 -8.59 -5.43
N THR A 57 -4.29 -8.76 -4.52
CA THR A 57 -4.07 -9.41 -3.23
C THR A 57 -3.65 -10.88 -3.40
N GLU A 58 -4.32 -11.62 -4.28
CA GLU A 58 -4.01 -13.01 -4.58
C GLU A 58 -2.62 -13.15 -5.22
N ALA A 59 -2.23 -12.21 -6.08
CA ALA A 59 -0.90 -12.18 -6.69
C ALA A 59 0.19 -12.02 -5.62
N VAL A 60 0.02 -11.08 -4.68
CA VAL A 60 0.95 -10.86 -3.55
C VAL A 60 1.08 -12.12 -2.70
N GLU A 61 -0.05 -12.75 -2.33
CA GLU A 61 -0.02 -14.00 -1.55
C GLU A 61 0.71 -15.14 -2.28
N THR A 62 0.47 -15.26 -3.59
CA THR A 62 1.10 -16.27 -4.43
C THR A 62 2.61 -16.08 -4.48
N GLU A 63 3.06 -14.84 -4.67
CA GLU A 63 4.47 -14.47 -4.71
C GLU A 63 5.17 -14.75 -3.37
N VAL A 64 4.57 -14.33 -2.25
CA VAL A 64 5.12 -14.59 -0.92
C VAL A 64 5.14 -16.09 -0.61
N ARG A 65 4.10 -16.83 -0.99
CA ARG A 65 4.06 -18.29 -0.82
C ARG A 65 5.19 -18.96 -1.61
N ALA A 66 5.47 -18.51 -2.83
CA ALA A 66 6.59 -18.99 -3.62
C ALA A 66 7.93 -18.68 -2.95
N ALA A 67 8.15 -17.44 -2.48
CA ALA A 67 9.35 -17.04 -1.77
C ALA A 67 9.58 -17.86 -0.48
N ASN A 68 8.52 -18.13 0.28
CA ASN A 68 8.58 -18.93 1.51
C ASN A 68 9.04 -20.38 1.31
N LYS A 69 8.81 -20.98 0.13
CA LYS A 69 9.26 -22.35 -0.17
C LYS A 69 10.79 -22.50 -0.08
N GLY A 70 11.53 -21.44 -0.41
CA GLY A 70 13.00 -21.42 -0.38
C GLY A 70 13.59 -21.03 0.98
N LEU A 71 12.77 -20.72 1.99
CA LEU A 71 13.22 -20.20 3.28
C LEU A 71 13.01 -21.20 4.42
N PRO A 72 13.93 -21.24 5.40
CA PRO A 72 13.69 -21.95 6.66
C PRO A 72 12.54 -21.31 7.42
N GLU A 73 11.84 -22.08 8.23
CA GLU A 73 10.57 -21.70 8.86
C GLU A 73 10.64 -20.36 9.63
N ASN A 74 11.72 -20.15 10.39
CA ASN A 74 11.96 -18.91 11.14
C ASN A 74 12.16 -17.66 10.26
N ARG A 75 12.42 -17.82 8.97
CA ARG A 75 12.57 -16.71 8.00
C ARG A 75 11.38 -16.56 7.06
N ARG A 76 10.38 -17.45 7.11
CA ARG A 76 9.18 -17.37 6.26
C ARG A 76 8.26 -16.26 6.74
N LEU A 77 7.73 -15.46 5.82
CA LEU A 77 6.70 -14.46 6.08
C LEU A 77 5.37 -15.11 6.50
N ASP A 78 4.66 -14.50 7.47
CA ASP A 78 3.34 -14.96 7.89
C ASP A 78 2.32 -14.53 6.83
N LEU A 79 1.72 -15.50 6.14
CA LEU A 79 0.74 -15.25 5.08
C LEU A 79 -0.54 -14.57 5.60
N SER A 80 -0.90 -14.77 6.86
CA SER A 80 -2.06 -14.11 7.47
C SER A 80 -1.79 -12.62 7.65
N LYS A 81 -0.58 -12.27 8.08
CA LYS A 81 -0.12 -10.88 8.20
C LYS A 81 -0.04 -10.19 6.83
N VAL A 82 0.52 -10.91 5.83
CA VAL A 82 0.61 -10.43 4.44
C VAL A 82 -0.78 -10.12 3.89
N ARG A 83 -1.75 -11.03 4.07
CA ARG A 83 -3.15 -10.81 3.67
C ARG A 83 -3.78 -9.61 4.37
N ALA A 84 -3.55 -9.49 5.69
CA ALA A 84 -4.08 -8.36 6.45
C ALA A 84 -3.56 -7.01 5.92
N LEU A 85 -2.24 -6.89 5.72
CA LEU A 85 -1.62 -5.68 5.18
C LEU A 85 -2.07 -5.37 3.74
N ALA A 86 -2.19 -6.40 2.89
CA ALA A 86 -2.71 -6.23 1.53
C ALA A 86 -4.17 -5.75 1.53
N GLY A 87 -4.99 -6.25 2.46
CA GLY A 87 -6.40 -5.86 2.60
C GLY A 87 -6.64 -4.43 3.09
N GLU A 88 -5.66 -3.81 3.75
CA GLU A 88 -5.72 -2.39 4.16
C GLU A 88 -5.48 -1.42 3.00
N ILE A 89 -4.90 -1.90 1.89
CA ILE A 89 -4.63 -1.09 0.71
C ILE A 89 -5.92 -0.88 -0.08
N GLN A 90 -6.25 0.38 -0.35
CA GLN A 90 -7.45 0.75 -1.08
C GLN A 90 -7.13 0.95 -2.56
N PHE A 91 -8.02 0.49 -3.43
CA PHE A 91 -7.90 0.64 -4.88
C PHE A 91 -9.12 1.38 -5.41
N GLU A 92 -8.88 2.30 -6.34
CA GLU A 92 -9.91 3.08 -7.04
C GLU A 92 -9.60 3.06 -8.54
N LEU A 93 -10.64 2.95 -9.36
CA LEU A 93 -10.56 3.17 -10.81
C LEU A 93 -11.22 4.51 -11.13
N LEU A 94 -10.42 5.46 -11.60
CA LEU A 94 -10.84 6.80 -12.02
C LEU A 94 -10.82 6.90 -13.55
N ASP A 95 -11.57 7.87 -14.08
CA ASP A 95 -11.60 8.17 -15.52
C ASP A 95 -11.89 6.94 -16.40
N VAL A 96 -12.82 6.10 -15.94
CA VAL A 96 -13.13 4.82 -16.58
C VAL A 96 -13.81 5.02 -17.94
N LEU A 97 -13.18 4.49 -18.99
CA LEU A 97 -13.69 4.50 -20.36
C LEU A 97 -13.90 3.06 -20.85
N THR A 98 -15.02 2.81 -21.53
CA THR A 98 -15.16 1.61 -22.37
C THR A 98 -14.47 1.87 -23.71
N ALA A 99 -13.30 1.26 -23.91
CA ALA A 99 -12.50 1.44 -25.12
C ALA A 99 -13.08 0.65 -26.30
N LYS A 100 -13.57 -0.57 -26.06
CA LYS A 100 -14.12 -1.45 -27.11
C LYS A 100 -15.12 -2.46 -26.54
N ASN A 101 -16.19 -2.72 -27.30
CA ASN A 101 -17.05 -3.88 -27.07
C ASN A 101 -16.63 -5.00 -28.02
N ASP A 102 -16.53 -6.23 -27.50
CA ASP A 102 -16.32 -7.39 -28.35
C ASP A 102 -17.61 -7.71 -29.13
N PRO A 103 -17.58 -7.82 -30.47
CA PRO A 103 -18.80 -8.03 -31.26
C PRO A 103 -19.36 -9.45 -31.14
N ASN A 104 -18.55 -10.40 -30.64
CA ASN A 104 -18.88 -11.83 -30.62
C ASN A 104 -19.09 -12.36 -29.19
N SER A 105 -18.99 -11.51 -28.16
CA SER A 105 -19.12 -11.91 -26.76
C SER A 105 -19.60 -10.75 -25.89
N THR A 106 -19.91 -11.05 -24.62
CA THR A 106 -20.27 -10.04 -23.61
C THR A 106 -19.06 -9.29 -23.03
N LYS A 107 -17.85 -9.52 -23.57
CA LYS A 107 -16.62 -8.91 -23.10
C LYS A 107 -16.54 -7.43 -23.50
N LYS A 108 -16.15 -6.60 -22.54
CA LYS A 108 -15.84 -5.18 -22.75
C LYS A 108 -14.38 -4.92 -22.38
N PHE A 109 -13.68 -4.18 -23.23
CA PHE A 109 -12.34 -3.68 -22.97
C PHE A 109 -12.43 -2.24 -22.45
N CYS A 110 -11.69 -1.98 -21.38
CA CYS A 110 -11.79 -0.79 -20.57
C CYS A 110 -10.40 -0.17 -20.37
N GLU A 111 -10.37 1.14 -20.25
CA GLU A 111 -9.19 1.90 -19.81
C GLU A 111 -9.57 2.74 -18.60
N ALA A 112 -8.64 2.88 -17.66
CA ALA A 112 -8.84 3.68 -16.46
C ALA A 112 -7.50 4.12 -15.86
N GLN A 113 -7.57 5.10 -14.97
CA GLN A 113 -6.50 5.39 -14.02
C GLN A 113 -6.74 4.56 -12.75
N LEU A 114 -5.85 3.61 -12.47
CA LEU A 114 -5.85 2.86 -11.22
C LEU A 114 -5.08 3.65 -10.17
N THR A 115 -5.73 3.99 -9.07
CA THR A 115 -5.15 4.65 -7.91
C THR A 115 -5.13 3.69 -6.74
N MET A 116 -3.94 3.45 -6.19
CA MET A 116 -3.72 2.67 -4.98
C MET A 116 -3.38 3.62 -3.83
N ARG A 117 -4.17 3.58 -2.77
CA ARG A 117 -3.92 4.32 -1.52
C ARG A 117 -3.40 3.35 -0.46
N VAL A 118 -2.23 3.66 0.07
CA VAL A 118 -1.52 2.84 1.05
C VAL A 118 -1.58 3.54 2.41
N PRO A 119 -2.01 2.88 3.50
CA PRO A 119 -1.96 3.49 4.82
C PRO A 119 -0.55 3.99 5.15
N SER A 120 -0.44 5.21 5.71
CA SER A 120 0.86 5.82 6.03
C SER A 120 1.71 4.94 6.93
N SER A 121 1.12 4.29 7.94
CA SER A 121 1.80 3.34 8.83
C SER A 121 2.43 2.16 8.08
N THR A 122 1.74 1.65 7.06
CA THR A 122 2.22 0.52 6.24
C THR A 122 3.34 0.99 5.30
N LEU A 123 3.17 2.16 4.70
CA LEU A 123 4.17 2.77 3.83
C LEU A 123 5.46 3.14 4.59
N ASP A 124 5.34 3.66 5.80
CA ASP A 124 6.46 4.00 6.68
C ASP A 124 7.18 2.75 7.17
N ALA A 125 6.44 1.71 7.58
CA ALA A 125 7.02 0.43 7.96
C ALA A 125 7.81 -0.21 6.81
N ALA A 126 7.27 -0.16 5.58
CA ALA A 126 7.96 -0.63 4.39
C ALA A 126 9.23 0.17 4.12
N ASN A 127 9.14 1.51 4.12
CA ASN A 127 10.27 2.39 3.88
C ASN A 127 11.38 2.26 4.93
N GLN A 128 11.01 2.04 6.19
CA GLN A 128 11.98 1.80 7.26
C GLN A 128 12.78 0.52 7.00
N GLN A 129 12.12 -0.58 6.64
CA GLN A 129 12.83 -1.83 6.34
C GLN A 129 13.68 -1.76 5.08
N ARG A 130 13.21 -1.04 4.06
CA ARG A 130 14.00 -0.78 2.85
C ARG A 130 15.25 0.01 3.18
N LYS A 131 15.12 1.04 4.02
CA LYS A 131 16.25 1.84 4.51
C LYS A 131 17.28 0.97 5.25
N GLU A 132 16.85 0.10 6.16
CA GLU A 132 17.72 -0.85 6.88
C GLU A 132 18.48 -1.80 5.94
N ARG A 133 17.95 -2.02 4.73
CA ARG A 133 18.56 -2.87 3.69
C ARG A 133 19.27 -2.07 2.61
N GLY A 134 19.46 -0.77 2.80
CA GLY A 134 20.12 0.12 1.85
C GLY A 134 19.32 0.36 0.56
N GLN A 135 18.02 0.08 0.55
CA GLN A 135 17.14 0.26 -0.59
C GLN A 135 16.47 1.65 -0.60
N VAL A 136 16.12 2.13 -1.79
CA VAL A 136 15.39 3.39 -1.98
C VAL A 136 13.98 3.31 -1.41
N ARG A 137 13.35 4.47 -1.20
CA ARG A 137 11.95 4.54 -0.75
C ARG A 137 11.02 3.92 -1.80
N ILE A 138 9.88 3.39 -1.35
CA ILE A 138 8.80 2.89 -2.20
C ILE A 138 8.37 3.96 -3.21
N GLN A 139 8.32 5.23 -2.80
CA GLN A 139 7.97 6.33 -3.69
C GLN A 139 8.97 6.48 -4.84
N THR A 140 10.27 6.43 -4.56
CA THR A 140 11.32 6.50 -5.59
C THR A 140 11.20 5.33 -6.57
N MET A 141 11.05 4.11 -6.04
CA MET A 141 10.86 2.89 -6.86
C MET A 141 9.61 3.00 -7.75
N ALA A 142 8.49 3.50 -7.21
CA ALA A 142 7.27 3.66 -7.97
C ALA A 142 7.39 4.77 -9.05
N GLU A 143 8.12 5.85 -8.79
CA GLU A 143 8.40 6.87 -9.81
C GLU A 143 9.20 6.26 -10.98
N ASP A 144 10.20 5.41 -10.71
CA ASP A 144 10.99 4.73 -11.75
C ASP A 144 10.13 3.79 -12.63
N GLU A 145 9.04 3.26 -12.07
CA GLU A 145 8.04 2.45 -12.76
C GLU A 145 6.91 3.27 -13.43
N ASN A 146 7.03 4.60 -13.43
CA ASN A 146 6.08 5.57 -14.00
C ASN A 146 4.73 5.66 -13.27
N PHE A 147 4.71 5.44 -11.95
CA PHE A 147 3.56 5.83 -11.14
C PHE A 147 3.55 7.34 -10.92
N LYS A 148 2.35 7.93 -10.99
CA LYS A 148 2.10 9.26 -10.42
C LYS A 148 1.95 9.10 -8.91
N ILE A 149 2.64 9.94 -8.14
CA ILE A 149 2.63 9.86 -6.68
C ILE A 149 2.08 11.13 -6.08
N ASP A 150 1.12 10.96 -5.17
CA ASP A 150 0.58 12.00 -4.28
C ASP A 150 0.59 11.45 -2.86
N LEU A 151 1.69 11.68 -2.14
CA LEU A 151 1.95 11.19 -0.77
C LEU A 151 1.78 9.67 -0.60
N ASP A 152 0.57 9.25 -0.22
CA ASP A 152 0.14 7.89 0.07
C ASP A 152 -0.57 7.20 -1.11
N LYS A 153 -0.71 7.93 -2.23
CA LYS A 153 -1.39 7.47 -3.44
C LYS A 153 -0.41 7.22 -4.58
N PHE A 154 -0.60 6.09 -5.24
CA PHE A 154 0.18 5.63 -6.37
C PHE A 154 -0.78 5.37 -7.54
N SER A 155 -0.61 6.11 -8.63
CA SER A 155 -1.56 6.06 -9.75
C SER A 155 -0.89 5.65 -11.05
N THR A 156 -1.52 4.78 -11.83
CA THR A 156 -1.03 4.35 -13.15
C THR A 156 -2.21 4.08 -14.08
N ASN A 157 -1.99 4.22 -15.39
CA ASN A 157 -3.02 3.88 -16.37
C ASN A 157 -3.05 2.36 -16.58
N VAL A 158 -4.24 1.78 -16.58
CA VAL A 158 -4.47 0.35 -16.78
C VAL A 158 -5.47 0.09 -17.90
N SER A 159 -5.22 -0.98 -18.63
CA SER A 159 -6.16 -1.59 -19.56
C SER A 159 -6.66 -2.88 -18.92
N TYR A 160 -7.96 -3.09 -18.93
CA TYR A 160 -8.60 -4.26 -18.35
C TYR A 160 -9.84 -4.66 -19.13
N SER A 161 -10.28 -5.91 -19.00
CA SER A 161 -11.52 -6.38 -19.59
C SER A 161 -12.49 -6.87 -18.53
N VAL A 162 -13.78 -6.58 -18.70
CA VAL A 162 -14.87 -7.14 -17.88
C VAL A 162 -15.72 -8.07 -18.73
N GLN A 163 -16.09 -9.22 -18.18
CA GLN A 163 -16.97 -10.17 -18.87
C GLN A 163 -17.86 -10.91 -17.84
N PRO A 164 -19.20 -10.83 -17.95
CA PRO A 164 -20.08 -11.63 -17.12
C PRO A 164 -20.02 -13.11 -17.56
N THR A 165 -20.27 -14.04 -16.64
CA THR A 165 -20.55 -15.44 -16.99
C THR A 165 -21.83 -15.54 -17.83
N ASP A 166 -21.96 -16.64 -18.57
CA ASP A 166 -23.16 -16.92 -19.37
C ASP A 166 -24.45 -16.94 -18.53
N ASP A 167 -24.34 -17.32 -17.25
CA ASP A 167 -25.46 -17.30 -16.30
C ASP A 167 -25.65 -15.95 -15.59
N GLY A 168 -24.82 -14.94 -15.89
CA GLY A 168 -24.88 -13.58 -15.35
C GLY A 168 -24.57 -13.46 -13.85
N LYS A 169 -24.11 -14.53 -13.20
CA LYS A 169 -23.90 -14.57 -11.74
C LYS A 169 -22.52 -14.11 -11.29
N LYS A 170 -21.51 -14.14 -12.17
CA LYS A 170 -20.14 -13.70 -11.86
C LYS A 170 -19.64 -12.75 -12.94
N ILE A 171 -18.73 -11.87 -12.55
CA ILE A 171 -17.97 -11.03 -13.49
C ILE A 171 -16.52 -11.49 -13.41
N TYR A 172 -15.89 -11.68 -14.56
CA TYR A 172 -14.45 -11.85 -14.69
C TYR A 172 -13.82 -10.52 -15.05
N VAL A 173 -12.72 -10.20 -14.35
CA VAL A 173 -11.86 -9.07 -14.69
C VAL A 173 -10.50 -9.63 -15.09
N ASN A 174 -9.94 -9.12 -16.18
CA ASN A 174 -8.56 -9.37 -16.55
C ASN A 174 -7.83 -8.02 -16.67
N LEU A 175 -6.75 -7.83 -15.90
CA LEU A 175 -5.90 -6.65 -15.98
C LEU A 175 -4.68 -6.96 -16.86
N GLU A 176 -4.57 -6.30 -18.01
CA GLU A 176 -3.50 -6.57 -18.98
C GLU A 176 -2.12 -6.13 -18.46
N ASN A 177 -2.07 -5.05 -17.68
CA ASN A 177 -0.84 -4.48 -17.12
C ASN A 177 -0.74 -4.60 -15.60
N ALA A 178 -1.32 -5.66 -15.03
CA ALA A 178 -1.38 -5.89 -13.58
C ALA A 178 0.00 -5.95 -12.90
N LYS A 179 1.04 -6.35 -13.64
CA LYS A 179 2.37 -6.63 -13.08
C LYS A 179 2.97 -5.45 -12.32
N ARG A 180 2.86 -4.21 -12.83
CA ARG A 180 3.43 -3.03 -12.15
C ARG A 180 2.77 -2.79 -10.79
N ILE A 181 1.44 -2.83 -10.76
CA ILE A 181 0.72 -2.63 -9.50
C ILE A 181 0.95 -3.81 -8.55
N GLN A 182 0.96 -5.04 -9.06
CA GLN A 182 1.26 -6.23 -8.27
C GLN A 182 2.66 -6.15 -7.64
N SER A 183 3.69 -5.83 -8.42
CA SER A 183 5.06 -5.68 -7.92
C SER A 183 5.16 -4.58 -6.87
N LEU A 184 4.56 -3.41 -7.11
CA LEU A 184 4.54 -2.33 -6.13
C LEU A 184 3.83 -2.74 -4.84
N THR A 185 2.66 -3.39 -4.93
CA THR A 185 1.91 -3.88 -3.76
C THR A 185 2.70 -4.96 -3.02
N THR A 186 3.33 -5.91 -3.73
CA THR A 186 4.19 -6.93 -3.12
C THR A 186 5.31 -6.29 -2.33
N GLU A 187 6.05 -5.35 -2.94
CA GLU A 187 7.17 -4.66 -2.29
C GLU A 187 6.71 -3.97 -1.00
N ILE A 188 5.60 -3.21 -1.04
CA ILE A 188 5.04 -2.56 0.15
C ILE A 188 4.72 -3.58 1.24
N VAL A 189 3.94 -4.61 0.90
CA VAL A 189 3.42 -5.59 1.87
C VAL A 189 4.54 -6.44 2.46
N VAL A 190 5.51 -6.87 1.64
CA VAL A 190 6.66 -7.66 2.08
C VAL A 190 7.52 -6.86 3.04
N PHE A 191 7.90 -5.63 2.68
CA PHE A 191 8.75 -4.82 3.55
C PHE A 191 8.03 -4.38 4.82
N ALA A 192 6.74 -4.04 4.75
CA ALA A 192 5.94 -3.78 5.95
C ALA A 192 5.84 -5.03 6.85
N SER A 193 5.66 -6.22 6.27
CA SER A 193 5.62 -7.49 7.00
C SER A 193 6.94 -7.79 7.71
N LEU A 194 8.08 -7.49 7.07
CA LEU A 194 9.40 -7.65 7.67
C LEU A 194 9.59 -6.73 8.88
N ASN A 195 9.08 -5.49 8.82
CA ASN A 195 9.19 -4.53 9.93
C ASN A 195 8.48 -5.04 11.18
N SER A 196 7.33 -5.69 10.97
CA SER A 196 6.52 -6.24 12.06
C SER A 196 7.19 -7.40 12.80
N ARG A 197 8.26 -7.99 12.27
CA ARG A 197 9.06 -9.01 12.99
C ARG A 197 9.94 -8.40 14.07
N LEU A 198 10.47 -7.20 13.84
CA LEU A 198 11.34 -6.53 14.82
C LEU A 198 10.53 -5.99 16.01
N ALA A 199 9.33 -5.48 15.75
CA ALA A 199 8.37 -5.06 16.79
C ALA A 199 7.77 -6.23 17.58
N GLN A 200 7.91 -7.47 17.09
CA GLN A 200 7.44 -8.69 17.76
C GLN A 200 8.58 -9.56 18.29
N THR A 201 9.79 -9.01 18.45
CA THR A 201 10.77 -9.67 19.32
C THR A 201 10.15 -9.71 20.72
N PRO A 202 9.83 -10.89 21.30
CA PRO A 202 9.40 -10.93 22.69
C PRO A 202 10.54 -10.36 23.52
N GLN A 203 10.23 -9.42 24.41
CA GLN A 203 11.10 -9.06 25.50
C GLN A 203 11.32 -10.31 26.37
N THR A 204 12.29 -11.13 26.01
CA THR A 204 12.78 -12.19 26.87
C THR A 204 14.28 -12.08 26.95
N SER A 205 14.75 -11.82 28.17
CA SER A 205 16.14 -11.92 28.67
C SER A 205 17.14 -10.79 28.37
N ILE A 206 16.83 -9.54 28.77
CA ILE A 206 17.87 -8.60 29.29
C ILE A 206 17.37 -7.89 30.55
N GLN A 207 16.87 -8.66 31.52
CA GLN A 207 16.61 -8.22 32.88
C GLN A 207 16.80 -9.45 33.77
N ASP A 208 18.05 -9.90 33.91
CA ASP A 208 18.48 -10.84 34.98
C ASP A 208 20.01 -10.92 35.16
N ALA A 209 20.79 -10.00 34.56
CA ALA A 209 22.26 -9.99 34.69
C ALA A 209 22.81 -8.72 35.38
N ALA A 210 21.96 -7.93 36.04
CA ALA A 210 22.37 -6.67 36.67
C ALA A 210 22.08 -6.63 38.18
N LEU A 211 22.20 -7.74 38.89
CA LEU A 211 22.24 -7.76 40.35
C LEU A 211 23.16 -8.91 40.81
N ASN A 212 24.46 -8.63 40.97
CA ASN A 212 25.39 -9.20 41.97
C ASN A 212 26.85 -9.01 41.56
N GLY A 213 27.60 -8.14 42.26
CA GLY A 213 29.08 -8.18 42.27
C GLY A 213 29.78 -6.80 42.38
N PRO A 214 30.64 -6.54 43.39
CA PRO A 214 30.99 -5.17 43.84
C PRO A 214 32.39 -4.69 43.40
N GLY A 215 32.66 -3.38 43.56
CA GLY A 215 34.01 -2.89 43.92
C GLY A 215 34.64 -1.77 43.08
N ALA A 216 34.48 -0.53 43.56
CA ALA A 216 35.48 0.53 43.79
C ALA A 216 36.60 0.92 42.77
N SER A 217 36.65 2.25 42.57
CA SER A 217 37.81 3.20 42.52
C SER A 217 38.71 3.40 41.28
N THR A 218 38.45 4.56 40.61
CA THR A 218 39.36 5.71 40.28
C THR A 218 40.62 5.55 39.38
N PRO A 219 41.16 6.65 38.78
CA PRO A 219 41.19 6.82 37.32
C PRO A 219 42.61 6.92 36.72
N VAL A 220 42.73 6.63 35.43
CA VAL A 220 43.85 7.14 34.61
C VAL A 220 43.40 7.29 33.14
N THR A 221 43.29 8.52 32.67
CA THR A 221 43.50 8.88 31.25
C THR A 221 45.02 8.80 30.98
N PRO A 222 45.49 8.42 29.77
CA PRO A 222 45.21 9.19 28.55
C PRO A 222 45.11 8.40 27.23
N ALA A 223 44.27 8.89 26.30
CA ALA A 223 44.59 9.08 24.87
C ALA A 223 43.32 9.53 24.13
N VAL A 224 43.28 10.81 23.75
CA VAL A 224 42.29 11.35 22.81
C VAL A 224 42.61 10.80 21.42
N VAL A 225 41.82 9.83 20.98
CA VAL A 225 41.52 9.62 19.56
C VAL A 225 40.05 10.00 19.41
N GLY A 226 39.78 11.02 18.61
CA GLY A 226 38.51 11.75 18.56
C GLY A 226 37.28 10.85 18.45
N SER A 227 36.64 10.58 19.59
CA SER A 227 35.30 10.00 19.64
C SER A 227 34.29 11.14 19.45
N VAL A 228 33.81 11.32 18.21
CA VAL A 228 32.64 12.18 17.95
C VAL A 228 31.47 11.64 18.79
N SER A 229 30.88 12.48 19.63
CA SER A 229 29.81 12.08 20.54
C SER A 229 28.53 11.67 19.76
N PRO A 230 27.70 10.76 20.29
CA PRO A 230 26.46 10.32 19.63
C PRO A 230 25.51 11.48 19.26
N ALA A 231 25.51 12.57 20.04
CA ALA A 231 24.70 13.74 19.77
C ALA A 231 25.08 14.44 18.45
N VAL A 232 26.38 14.59 18.17
CA VAL A 232 26.87 15.24 16.94
C VAL A 232 26.52 14.40 15.70
N VAL A 233 26.59 13.06 15.81
CA VAL A 233 26.22 12.15 14.71
C VAL A 233 24.71 12.21 14.42
N ASN A 234 23.87 12.38 15.44
CA ASN A 234 22.42 12.51 15.26
C ASN A 234 22.00 13.83 14.61
N ASP A 235 22.65 14.93 14.98
CA ASP A 235 22.43 16.24 14.34
C ASP A 235 22.88 16.21 12.87
N GLU A 236 24.03 15.61 12.60
CA GLU A 236 24.55 15.45 11.24
C GLU A 236 23.69 14.52 10.38
N LEU A 237 23.14 13.45 10.96
CA LEU A 237 22.19 12.57 10.29
C LEU A 237 20.93 13.33 9.91
N THR A 238 20.37 14.12 10.83
CA THR A 238 19.17 14.94 10.58
C THR A 238 19.43 15.99 9.50
N ALA A 239 20.55 16.72 9.59
CA ALA A 239 20.92 17.73 8.59
C ALA A 239 21.18 17.11 7.21
N SER A 240 21.88 15.98 7.14
CA SER A 240 22.16 15.29 5.87
C SER A 240 20.89 14.75 5.22
N ALA A 241 19.95 14.23 6.02
CA ALA A 241 18.66 13.78 5.53
C ALA A 241 17.84 14.93 4.94
N ALA A 242 17.73 16.05 5.66
CA ALA A 242 17.02 17.24 5.18
C ALA A 242 17.62 17.81 3.89
N ALA A 243 18.96 17.83 3.77
CA ALA A 243 19.66 18.27 2.58
C ALA A 243 19.39 17.35 1.37
N TYR A 244 19.43 16.04 1.58
CA TYR A 244 19.10 15.05 0.56
C TYR A 244 17.63 15.19 0.11
N GLU A 245 16.69 15.26 1.05
CA GLU A 245 15.27 15.44 0.72
C GLU A 245 15.02 16.74 -0.06
N SER A 246 15.73 17.82 0.27
CA SER A 246 15.64 19.07 -0.49
C SER A 246 16.16 18.93 -1.91
N ALA A 247 17.33 18.31 -2.08
CA ALA A 247 17.92 18.09 -3.40
C ALA A 247 17.08 17.14 -4.25
N GLU A 248 16.45 16.13 -3.63
CA GLU A 248 15.53 15.20 -4.29
C GLU A 248 14.25 15.91 -4.76
N ARG A 249 13.66 16.76 -3.91
CA ARG A 249 12.51 17.59 -4.33
C ARG A 249 12.88 18.48 -5.51
N GLU A 250 14.04 19.14 -5.47
CA GLU A 250 14.49 20.03 -6.53
C GLU A 250 14.66 19.31 -7.88
N ILE A 251 15.40 18.19 -7.90
CA ILE A 251 15.61 17.44 -9.14
C ILE A 251 14.30 16.89 -9.68
N ASN A 252 13.40 16.42 -8.82
CA ASN A 252 12.10 15.91 -9.23
C ASN A 252 11.18 17.00 -9.78
N LEU A 253 11.19 18.21 -9.20
CA LEU A 253 10.46 19.35 -9.74
C LEU A 253 10.97 19.74 -11.12
N ILE A 254 12.29 19.80 -11.30
CA ILE A 254 12.89 20.16 -12.59
C ILE A 254 12.62 19.08 -13.63
N TRP A 255 12.81 17.81 -13.29
CA TRP A 255 12.48 16.69 -14.16
C TRP A 255 11.01 16.72 -14.58
N LYS A 256 10.08 16.96 -13.64
CA LYS A 256 8.64 17.05 -13.94
C LYS A 256 8.27 18.26 -14.79
N ALA A 257 9.03 19.35 -14.69
CA ALA A 257 8.83 20.57 -15.48
C ALA A 257 9.35 20.48 -16.92
N LEU A 258 10.19 19.47 -17.25
CA LEU A 258 10.64 19.25 -18.62
C LEU A 258 9.46 18.88 -19.55
N PRO A 259 9.47 19.34 -20.81
CA PRO A 259 8.52 18.86 -21.83
C PRO A 259 8.55 17.34 -21.94
N LYS A 260 7.40 16.72 -22.25
CA LYS A 260 7.26 15.26 -22.24
C LYS A 260 8.25 14.60 -23.19
N GLU A 261 8.41 15.17 -24.37
CA GLU A 261 9.30 14.71 -25.44
C GLU A 261 10.76 14.71 -24.96
N VAL A 262 11.18 15.79 -24.29
CA VAL A 262 12.52 15.92 -23.70
C VAL A 262 12.73 14.90 -22.59
N ARG A 263 11.72 14.64 -21.74
CA ARG A 263 11.80 13.60 -20.71
C ARG A 263 11.94 12.21 -21.31
N ASP A 264 11.13 11.88 -22.32
CA ASP A 264 11.16 10.56 -22.96
C ASP A 264 12.53 10.29 -23.61
N GLU A 265 13.07 11.27 -24.33
CA GLU A 265 14.40 11.19 -24.98
C GLU A 265 15.52 11.01 -23.94
N ASN A 266 15.43 11.71 -22.81
CA ASN A 266 16.47 11.70 -21.78
C ASN A 266 16.26 10.65 -20.68
N LEU A 267 15.16 9.87 -20.74
CA LEU A 267 14.85 8.87 -19.73
C LEU A 267 15.94 7.79 -19.59
N PRO A 268 16.54 7.25 -20.67
CA PRO A 268 17.65 6.30 -20.53
C PRO A 268 18.86 6.90 -19.81
N ALA A 269 19.21 8.15 -20.11
CA ALA A 269 20.30 8.86 -19.45
C ALA A 269 19.99 9.13 -17.97
N GLN A 270 18.74 9.48 -17.66
CA GLN A 270 18.29 9.66 -16.27
C GLN A 270 18.35 8.36 -15.46
N ARG A 271 17.99 7.22 -16.08
CA ARG A 271 18.13 5.88 -15.46
C ARG A 271 19.59 5.51 -15.23
N ALA A 272 20.47 5.75 -16.21
CA ALA A 272 21.90 5.50 -16.07
C ALA A 272 22.52 6.35 -14.95
N PHE A 273 22.13 7.63 -14.88
CA PHE A 273 22.52 8.52 -13.79
C PHE A 273 22.07 8.01 -12.41
N ASN A 274 20.82 7.54 -12.29
CA ASN A 274 20.31 6.97 -11.04
C ASN A 274 21.08 5.71 -10.63
N ALA A 275 21.33 4.80 -11.57
CA ALA A 275 22.08 3.57 -11.32
C ALA A 275 23.55 3.85 -10.92
N GLU A 276 24.21 4.81 -11.58
CA GLU A 276 25.57 5.23 -11.21
C GLU A 276 25.61 5.86 -9.82
N LYS A 277 24.69 6.79 -9.53
CA LYS A 277 24.52 7.39 -8.21
C LYS A 277 24.38 6.31 -7.13
N GLU A 278 23.54 5.31 -7.35
CA GLU A 278 23.34 4.22 -6.39
C GLU A 278 24.64 3.43 -6.15
N SER A 279 25.28 2.94 -7.21
CA SER A 279 26.50 2.14 -7.10
C SER A 279 27.64 2.90 -6.42
N VAL A 280 27.89 4.15 -6.85
CA VAL A 280 28.98 4.97 -6.34
C VAL A 280 28.73 5.38 -4.90
N CYS A 281 27.52 5.86 -4.58
CA CYS A 281 27.22 6.34 -3.24
C CYS A 281 27.06 5.22 -2.22
N PHE A 282 26.63 4.02 -2.64
CA PHE A 282 26.67 2.85 -1.76
C PHE A 282 28.11 2.49 -1.38
N LYS A 283 29.02 2.43 -2.36
CA LYS A 283 30.44 2.15 -2.11
C LYS A 283 31.08 3.18 -1.18
N GLU A 284 30.81 4.47 -1.39
CA GLU A 284 31.29 5.56 -0.52
C GLU A 284 30.73 5.43 0.90
N ALA A 285 29.42 5.17 1.04
CA ALA A 285 28.78 5.02 2.33
C ALA A 285 29.29 3.79 3.10
N SER A 286 29.50 2.65 2.43
CA SER A 286 30.08 1.45 3.04
C SER A 286 31.50 1.70 3.55
N ALA A 287 32.30 2.51 2.86
CA ALA A 287 33.64 2.88 3.32
C ALA A 287 33.61 3.81 4.55
N ALA A 288 32.53 4.56 4.77
CA ALA A 288 32.35 5.44 5.93
C ALA A 288 31.92 4.70 7.22
N GLY A 289 31.48 3.45 7.11
CA GLY A 289 31.08 2.60 8.23
C GLY A 289 29.61 2.18 8.15
N GLU A 290 29.02 1.85 9.31
CA GLU A 290 27.64 1.34 9.43
C GLU A 290 26.72 2.33 10.17
N GLY A 291 25.42 2.03 10.19
CA GLY A 291 24.43 2.79 10.94
C GLY A 291 24.35 4.26 10.53
N ALA A 292 24.36 5.18 11.49
CA ALA A 292 24.23 6.61 11.22
C ALA A 292 25.36 7.18 10.33
N ARG A 293 26.58 6.64 10.42
CA ARG A 293 27.70 7.09 9.58
C ARG A 293 27.53 6.71 8.11
N PHE A 294 27.01 5.49 7.87
CA PHE A 294 26.62 5.05 6.52
C PHE A 294 25.57 5.99 5.92
N GLU A 295 24.50 6.27 6.68
CA GLU A 295 23.39 7.10 6.20
C GLU A 295 23.81 8.55 5.93
N VAL A 296 24.63 9.14 6.81
CA VAL A 296 25.21 10.48 6.58
C VAL A 296 26.02 10.52 5.28
N ALA A 297 26.90 9.54 5.07
CA ALA A 297 27.75 9.49 3.88
C ALA A 297 26.92 9.28 2.60
N LYS A 298 25.93 8.37 2.63
CA LYS A 298 25.00 8.12 1.53
C LYS A 298 24.22 9.38 1.17
N ASN A 299 23.59 10.03 2.14
CA ASN A 299 22.79 11.24 1.95
C ASN A 299 23.62 12.37 1.34
N LYS A 300 24.84 12.59 1.86
CA LYS A 300 25.77 13.59 1.31
C LYS A 300 26.15 13.26 -0.13
N CYS A 301 26.46 12.01 -0.44
CA CYS A 301 26.80 11.60 -1.80
C CYS A 301 25.63 11.78 -2.77
N TRP A 302 24.42 11.33 -2.42
CA TRP A 302 23.22 11.51 -3.23
C TRP A 302 22.90 12.99 -3.47
N THR A 303 23.04 13.82 -2.43
CA THR A 303 22.88 15.27 -2.55
C THR A 303 23.84 15.85 -3.60
N ARG A 304 25.13 15.50 -3.55
CA ARG A 304 26.12 15.96 -4.54
C ARG A 304 25.79 15.50 -5.97
N TYR A 305 25.31 14.27 -6.13
CA TYR A 305 24.87 13.78 -7.45
C TYR A 305 23.73 14.62 -8.01
N TYR A 306 22.67 14.84 -7.21
CA TYR A 306 21.54 15.66 -7.65
C TYR A 306 21.95 17.10 -7.94
N GLN A 307 22.81 17.70 -7.11
CA GLN A 307 23.34 19.05 -7.35
C GLN A 307 24.12 19.17 -8.67
N ARG A 308 24.80 18.11 -9.12
CA ARG A 308 25.47 18.09 -10.44
C ARG A 308 24.49 17.91 -11.60
N ARG A 309 23.45 17.10 -11.43
CA ARG A 309 22.48 16.79 -12.49
C ARG A 309 21.46 17.90 -12.72
N VAL A 310 21.06 18.59 -11.66
CA VAL A 310 20.06 19.66 -11.69
C VAL A 310 20.37 20.75 -12.75
N PRO A 311 21.59 21.31 -12.85
CA PRO A 311 21.94 22.25 -13.91
C PRO A 311 21.79 21.68 -15.32
N GLU A 312 22.16 20.41 -15.53
CA GLU A 312 22.03 19.74 -16.83
C GLU A 312 20.56 19.63 -17.25
N LEU A 313 19.68 19.23 -16.33
CA LEU A 313 18.25 19.15 -16.58
C LEU A 313 17.66 20.53 -16.88
N ARG A 314 18.09 21.59 -16.19
CA ARG A 314 17.64 22.97 -16.48
C ARG A 314 17.98 23.40 -17.91
N VAL A 315 19.17 23.03 -18.40
CA VAL A 315 19.57 23.31 -19.79
C VAL A 315 18.70 22.55 -20.78
N LEU A 316 18.34 21.30 -20.49
CA LEU A 316 17.43 20.52 -21.33
C LEU A 316 16.02 21.13 -21.39
N GLY A 317 15.53 21.69 -20.28
CA GLY A 317 14.21 22.34 -20.22
C GLY A 317 14.13 23.71 -20.89
N ALA A 318 15.26 24.30 -21.27
CA ALA A 318 15.33 25.56 -22.00
C ALA A 318 15.40 25.38 -23.53
N ARG A 319 15.42 24.12 -24.01
CA ARG A 319 15.35 23.76 -25.43
C ARG A 319 13.92 23.50 -25.85
#